data_AF-A0A964IRP8-F1
#
_entry.id   AF-A0A964IRP8-F1
#
_cell.length_a   1.000
_cell.length_b   1.000
_cell.length_c   1.000
_cell.angle_alpha   90.00
_cell.angle_beta   90.00
_cell.angle_gamma   90.00
#
_symmetry.space_group_name_H-M   'P 1'
#
loop_
_entity.id
_entity.type
_entity.pdbx_description
1 polymer ?
#
loop_
_entity_poly.entity_id
_entity_poly.type
_entity_poly.pdbx_seq_one_letter_code
_entity_poly.pdbx_strand_id
1 'polypeptide(L)'
;MYSVGMEEEYFVFDAKTRRAARRIDKKFLKFAQQKLGDRVMTEMLQSQIEVATPPCASMNEARAHLTHYRRALAEAARERNLGLAAMGTFPLAYWPEQLVTKKVRYDAIIDDLQMLGYRNMLCGMHVHVEVPDIDTRVNLIMRLTPYLPLLLALSTSSPFWQGHLTGLCGYRLAAYDELPRTGLPELFRTKQDYDEFVAALAWAKIIPDASYIWWALRPSLSNPTVELRVADSCTRLDDAVAIAALFRCLVRALDRDRALNTGFDRVGRAITQENKWHAQRYGIAATFVDPFARSPLTAKAWLDQVLDFIAEDVDALGCAADIKHLNTIVAQGTSADRQIDIYTKAQATGRRRLTAITDVIDWVAAETQILGPALGPARP
;
A
#
# COMPACT_ATOMS: atom_id res chain seq x y z
N MET A 1 5.57 23.58 -1.75
CA MET A 1 4.29 22.99 -2.16
C MET A 1 4.52 21.49 -2.15
N TYR A 2 3.71 20.71 -1.44
CA TYR A 2 3.88 19.26 -1.27
C TYR A 2 2.63 18.58 -1.82
N SER A 3 2.47 18.62 -3.14
CA SER A 3 1.34 17.99 -3.83
C SER A 3 1.39 16.48 -3.61
N VAL A 4 0.23 15.83 -3.51
CA VAL A 4 0.11 14.39 -3.21
C VAL A 4 -0.54 13.65 -4.36
N GLY A 5 0.05 12.54 -4.80
CA GLY A 5 -0.56 11.58 -5.70
C GLY A 5 -0.75 10.25 -4.97
N MET A 6 -1.84 9.53 -5.26
CA MET A 6 -2.10 8.21 -4.68
C MET A 6 -2.38 7.19 -5.77
N GLU A 7 -1.78 6.02 -5.63
CA GLU A 7 -2.08 4.83 -6.43
C GLU A 7 -2.72 3.78 -5.52
N GLU A 8 -3.86 3.23 -5.94
CA GLU A 8 -4.52 2.10 -5.24
C GLU A 8 -4.64 0.90 -6.17
N GLU A 9 -4.12 -0.23 -5.71
CA GLU A 9 -4.25 -1.52 -6.39
C GLU A 9 -5.39 -2.33 -5.74
N TYR A 10 -6.21 -2.98 -6.57
CA TYR A 10 -7.34 -3.81 -6.14
C TYR A 10 -7.32 -5.18 -6.78
N PHE A 11 -7.81 -6.18 -6.05
CA PHE A 11 -8.17 -7.46 -6.63
C PHE A 11 -9.56 -7.40 -7.26
N VAL A 12 -9.67 -7.96 -8.46
CA VAL A 12 -10.93 -8.26 -9.14
C VAL A 12 -11.21 -9.74 -8.95
N PHE A 13 -12.43 -10.08 -8.51
CA PHE A 13 -12.81 -11.46 -8.22
C PHE A 13 -14.19 -11.80 -8.77
N ASP A 14 -14.46 -13.09 -8.98
CA ASP A 14 -15.77 -13.57 -9.43
C ASP A 14 -16.78 -13.52 -8.26
N ALA A 15 -17.86 -12.75 -8.42
CA ALA A 15 -18.80 -12.49 -7.35
C ALA A 15 -19.64 -13.71 -6.96
N LYS A 16 -19.61 -14.82 -7.70
CA LYS A 16 -20.29 -16.06 -7.32
C LYS A 16 -19.37 -16.95 -6.48
N THR A 17 -18.17 -17.18 -6.97
CA THR A 17 -17.20 -18.15 -6.44
C THR A 17 -16.23 -17.56 -5.42
N ARG A 18 -16.10 -16.23 -5.36
CA ARG A 18 -15.16 -15.49 -4.50
C ARG A 18 -13.69 -15.86 -4.78
N ARG A 19 -13.42 -16.33 -5.99
CA ARG A 19 -12.06 -16.57 -6.48
C ARG A 19 -11.56 -15.38 -7.25
N ALA A 20 -10.26 -15.08 -7.12
CA ALA A 20 -9.60 -14.06 -7.91
C ALA A 20 -9.83 -14.32 -9.41
N ALA A 21 -10.10 -13.26 -10.16
CA ALA A 21 -10.40 -13.36 -11.59
C ALA A 21 -9.16 -13.82 -12.35
N ARG A 22 -9.19 -15.03 -12.93
CA ARG A 22 -8.06 -15.56 -13.72
C ARG A 22 -7.71 -14.70 -14.94
N ARG A 23 -8.72 -14.07 -15.52
CA ARG A 23 -8.63 -13.19 -16.69
C ARG A 23 -9.55 -12.02 -16.45
N ILE A 24 -9.05 -10.80 -16.62
CA ILE A 24 -9.88 -9.60 -16.54
C ILE A 24 -10.93 -9.62 -17.65
N ASP A 25 -12.18 -9.35 -17.31
CA ASP A 25 -13.24 -9.21 -18.30
C ASP A 25 -12.97 -7.95 -19.14
N LYS A 26 -12.88 -8.10 -20.47
CA LYS A 26 -12.56 -6.98 -21.37
C LYS A 26 -13.63 -5.89 -21.36
N LYS A 27 -14.89 -6.24 -21.10
CA LYS A 27 -16.00 -5.27 -21.03
C LYS A 27 -15.94 -4.51 -19.69
N PHE A 28 -15.59 -5.18 -18.59
CA PHE A 28 -15.26 -4.53 -17.32
C PHE A 28 -14.17 -3.47 -17.52
N LEU A 29 -13.03 -3.86 -18.10
CA LEU A 29 -11.92 -2.93 -18.32
C LEU A 29 -12.32 -1.77 -19.25
N LYS A 30 -13.03 -2.04 -20.35
CA LYS A 30 -13.51 -1.00 -21.26
C LYS A 30 -14.45 -0.02 -20.56
N PHE A 31 -15.36 -0.52 -19.71
CA PHE A 31 -16.27 0.31 -18.96
C PHE A 31 -15.52 1.18 -17.93
N ALA A 32 -14.57 0.59 -17.20
CA ALA A 32 -13.71 1.33 -16.28
C ALA A 32 -12.93 2.44 -17.02
N GLN A 33 -12.34 2.14 -18.18
CA GLN A 33 -11.63 3.12 -19.01
C GLN A 33 -12.56 4.20 -19.57
N GLN A 34 -13.81 3.89 -19.88
CA GLN A 34 -14.79 4.90 -20.31
C GLN A 34 -15.12 5.90 -19.19
N LYS A 35 -15.14 5.46 -17.94
CA LYS A 35 -15.42 6.32 -16.78
C LYS A 35 -14.19 7.06 -16.26
N LEU A 36 -13.03 6.40 -16.26
CA LEU A 36 -11.83 6.86 -15.58
C LEU A 36 -10.68 7.24 -16.53
N GLY A 37 -10.82 6.98 -17.83
CA GLY A 37 -9.80 7.32 -18.82
C GLY A 37 -8.47 6.61 -18.58
N ASP A 38 -7.41 7.40 -18.54
CA ASP A 38 -6.02 7.00 -18.29
C ASP A 38 -5.71 6.76 -16.81
N ARG A 39 -6.65 7.06 -15.91
CA ARG A 39 -6.51 6.88 -14.45
C ARG A 39 -6.65 5.45 -14.00
N VAL A 40 -7.03 4.54 -14.89
CA VAL A 40 -7.18 3.11 -14.59
C VAL A 40 -6.27 2.28 -15.49
N MET A 41 -5.50 1.40 -14.88
CA MET A 41 -4.52 0.58 -15.57
C MET A 41 -4.66 -0.89 -15.17
N THR A 42 -4.30 -1.77 -16.11
CA THR A 42 -4.11 -3.20 -15.80
C THR A 42 -2.74 -3.39 -15.20
N GLU A 43 -2.71 -4.18 -14.13
CA GLU A 43 -1.48 -4.58 -13.47
C GLU A 43 -0.73 -5.72 -14.17
N MET A 44 0.42 -6.11 -13.61
CA MET A 44 1.22 -7.23 -14.12
C MET A 44 0.41 -8.53 -14.23
N LEU A 45 -0.44 -8.83 -13.25
CA LEU A 45 -1.36 -9.98 -13.27
C LEU A 45 -2.79 -9.54 -13.57
N GLN A 46 -3.51 -10.33 -14.36
CA GLN A 46 -4.85 -9.97 -14.84
C GLN A 46 -5.95 -9.97 -13.77
N SER A 47 -5.67 -10.44 -12.55
CA SER A 47 -6.61 -10.35 -11.42
C SER A 47 -6.56 -9.00 -10.71
N GLN A 48 -5.72 -8.07 -11.15
CA GLN A 48 -5.46 -6.81 -10.46
C GLN A 48 -5.73 -5.62 -11.37
N ILE A 49 -6.23 -4.54 -10.76
CA ILE A 49 -6.46 -3.26 -11.42
C ILE A 49 -5.94 -2.15 -10.52
N GLU A 50 -5.30 -1.16 -11.13
CA GLU A 50 -4.69 -0.02 -10.46
C GLU A 50 -5.44 1.25 -10.85
N VAL A 51 -5.59 2.18 -9.90
CA VAL A 51 -5.98 3.56 -10.20
C VAL A 51 -4.97 4.55 -9.64
N ALA A 52 -4.77 5.65 -10.36
CA ALA A 52 -3.86 6.72 -9.95
C ALA A 52 -4.57 8.08 -9.97
N THR A 53 -4.47 8.83 -8.87
CA THR A 53 -4.97 10.23 -8.83
C THR A 53 -4.08 11.15 -9.65
N PRO A 54 -4.58 12.29 -10.14
CA PRO A 54 -3.68 13.40 -10.48
C PRO A 54 -2.92 13.87 -9.23
N PRO A 55 -1.85 14.67 -9.39
CA PRO A 55 -1.29 15.44 -8.29
C PRO A 55 -2.37 16.32 -7.67
N CYS A 56 -2.64 16.11 -6.38
CA CYS A 56 -3.65 16.82 -5.62
C CYS A 56 -2.98 17.85 -4.69
N ALA A 57 -3.56 19.03 -4.56
CA ALA A 57 -3.09 20.07 -3.65
C ALA A 57 -3.48 19.79 -2.18
N SER A 58 -4.50 18.96 -1.95
CA SER A 58 -5.03 18.63 -0.62
C SER A 58 -5.47 17.17 -0.51
N MET A 59 -5.57 16.67 0.72
CA MET A 59 -6.11 15.33 0.98
C MET A 59 -7.61 15.24 0.66
N ASN A 60 -8.37 16.34 0.76
CA ASN A 60 -9.78 16.40 0.35
C ASN A 60 -9.96 16.15 -1.15
N GLU A 61 -9.06 16.69 -1.97
CA GLU A 61 -9.05 16.47 -3.41
C GLU A 61 -8.69 15.01 -3.74
N ALA A 62 -7.65 14.46 -3.11
CA ALA A 62 -7.27 13.05 -3.27
C ALA A 62 -8.43 12.11 -2.86
N ARG A 63 -9.09 12.39 -1.73
CA ARG A 63 -10.28 11.67 -1.25
C ARG A 63 -11.42 11.72 -2.26
N ALA A 64 -11.69 12.87 -2.87
CA ALA A 64 -12.76 13.01 -3.87
C ALA A 64 -12.47 12.16 -5.11
N HIS A 65 -11.23 12.16 -5.60
CA HIS A 65 -10.80 11.30 -6.70
C HIS A 65 -10.95 9.82 -6.37
N LEU A 66 -10.37 9.37 -5.25
CA LEU A 66 -10.43 7.96 -4.85
C LEU A 66 -11.88 7.49 -4.58
N THR A 67 -12.73 8.36 -4.02
CA THR A 67 -14.17 8.07 -3.87
C THR A 67 -14.83 7.82 -5.23
N HIS A 68 -14.56 8.69 -6.21
CA HIS A 68 -15.07 8.54 -7.56
C HIS A 68 -14.56 7.25 -8.22
N TYR A 69 -13.26 6.96 -8.09
CA TYR A 69 -12.63 5.80 -8.72
C TYR A 69 -13.15 4.48 -8.14
N ARG A 70 -13.17 4.34 -6.81
CA ARG A 70 -13.72 3.15 -6.13
C ARG A 70 -15.18 2.91 -6.52
N ARG A 71 -16.01 3.95 -6.58
CA ARG A 71 -17.41 3.85 -7.04
C ARG A 71 -17.53 3.42 -8.50
N ALA A 72 -16.78 4.05 -9.40
CA ALA A 72 -16.81 3.73 -10.83
C ALA A 72 -16.37 2.28 -11.10
N LEU A 73 -15.31 1.82 -10.43
CA LEU A 73 -14.84 0.43 -10.51
C LEU A 73 -15.83 -0.57 -9.90
N ALA A 74 -16.42 -0.24 -8.75
CA ALA A 74 -17.44 -1.08 -8.11
C ALA A 74 -18.68 -1.26 -9.00
N GLU A 75 -19.16 -0.17 -9.61
CA GLU A 75 -20.25 -0.19 -10.57
C GLU A 75 -19.91 -1.06 -11.79
N ALA A 76 -18.73 -0.85 -12.37
CA ALA A 76 -18.24 -1.63 -13.51
C ALA A 76 -18.15 -3.13 -13.18
N ALA A 77 -17.65 -3.48 -11.99
CA ALA A 77 -17.50 -4.86 -11.55
C ALA A 77 -18.87 -5.53 -11.41
N ARG A 78 -19.83 -4.85 -10.76
CA ARG A 78 -21.18 -5.36 -10.53
C ARG A 78 -21.92 -5.70 -11.82
N GLU A 79 -21.80 -4.87 -12.86
CA GLU A 79 -22.42 -5.14 -14.19
C GLU A 79 -21.92 -6.43 -14.86
N ARG A 80 -20.78 -6.96 -14.38
CA ARG A 80 -20.11 -8.14 -14.94
C ARG A 80 -20.11 -9.33 -13.99
N ASN A 81 -20.87 -9.28 -12.89
CA ASN A 81 -20.82 -10.27 -11.80
C ASN A 81 -19.42 -10.44 -11.21
N LEU A 82 -18.68 -9.34 -11.13
CA LEU A 82 -17.37 -9.26 -10.48
C LEU A 82 -17.49 -8.46 -9.18
N GLY A 83 -16.55 -8.69 -8.28
CA GLY A 83 -16.32 -7.87 -7.09
C GLY A 83 -14.94 -7.20 -7.14
N LEU A 84 -14.78 -6.18 -6.30
CA LEU A 84 -13.55 -5.42 -6.11
C LEU A 84 -13.15 -5.51 -4.63
N ALA A 85 -11.86 -5.72 -4.36
CA ALA A 85 -11.33 -5.79 -3.00
C ALA A 85 -10.00 -5.02 -2.88
N ALA A 86 -9.98 -3.99 -2.04
CA ALA A 86 -8.76 -3.30 -1.61
C ALA A 86 -8.16 -4.04 -0.42
N MET A 87 -7.09 -4.82 -0.65
CA MET A 87 -6.39 -5.57 0.42
C MET A 87 -5.02 -6.04 -0.07
N GLY A 88 -4.06 -6.24 0.83
CA GLY A 88 -2.68 -6.56 0.46
C GLY A 88 -2.51 -7.90 -0.26
N THR A 89 -3.29 -8.91 0.12
CA THR A 89 -3.32 -10.24 -0.49
C THR A 89 -4.75 -10.74 -0.57
N PHE A 90 -5.10 -11.42 -1.66
CA PHE A 90 -6.45 -11.97 -1.79
C PHE A 90 -6.54 -13.37 -1.14
N PRO A 91 -7.46 -13.63 -0.18
CA PRO A 91 -7.44 -14.87 0.61
C PRO A 91 -7.52 -16.16 -0.21
N LEU A 92 -8.30 -16.17 -1.30
CA LEU A 92 -8.51 -17.33 -2.17
C LEU A 92 -7.76 -17.23 -3.50
N ALA A 93 -6.78 -16.32 -3.60
CA ALA A 93 -5.92 -16.26 -4.77
C ALA A 93 -5.00 -17.49 -4.84
N TYR A 94 -4.90 -18.06 -6.04
CA TYR A 94 -4.01 -19.17 -6.34
C TYR A 94 -3.10 -18.77 -7.50
N TRP A 95 -1.84 -18.49 -7.18
CA TRP A 95 -0.86 -17.96 -8.12
C TRP A 95 -0.63 -18.85 -9.36
N PRO A 96 -0.63 -20.19 -9.29
CA PRO A 96 -0.40 -21.03 -10.48
C PRO A 96 -1.49 -20.92 -11.55
N GLU A 97 -2.68 -20.43 -11.18
CA GLU A 97 -3.77 -20.23 -12.12
C GLU A 97 -3.73 -18.85 -12.80
N GLN A 98 -2.92 -17.90 -12.31
CA GLN A 98 -2.94 -16.52 -12.81
C GLN A 98 -2.30 -16.35 -14.17
N LEU A 99 -2.78 -15.33 -14.89
CA LEU A 99 -2.26 -14.95 -16.19
C LEU A 99 -1.56 -13.60 -16.10
N VAL A 100 -0.41 -13.51 -16.76
CA VAL A 100 0.32 -12.26 -16.93
C VAL A 100 -0.40 -11.39 -17.97
N THR A 101 -0.43 -10.09 -17.73
CA THR A 101 -0.92 -9.11 -18.70
C THR A 101 0.06 -9.03 -19.87
N LYS A 102 -0.44 -9.10 -21.11
CA LYS A 102 0.41 -9.09 -22.30
C LYS A 102 1.04 -7.70 -22.54
N LYS A 103 2.24 -7.49 -22.01
CA LYS A 103 3.11 -6.32 -22.29
C LYS A 103 4.56 -6.80 -22.32
N VAL A 104 5.33 -6.33 -23.30
CA VAL A 104 6.76 -6.71 -23.50
C VAL A 104 7.58 -6.58 -22.22
N ARG A 105 7.37 -5.50 -21.46
CA ARG A 105 8.04 -5.27 -20.18
C ARG A 105 7.75 -6.38 -19.15
N TYR A 106 6.50 -6.84 -19.06
CA TYR A 106 6.13 -7.89 -18.11
C TYR A 106 6.66 -9.25 -18.54
N ASP A 107 6.67 -9.54 -19.84
CA ASP A 107 7.22 -10.80 -20.36
C ASP A 107 8.71 -10.94 -19.99
N ALA A 108 9.50 -9.87 -20.13
CA ALA A 108 10.90 -9.85 -19.72
C ALA A 108 11.09 -9.99 -18.20
N ILE A 109 10.24 -9.33 -17.40
CA ILE A 109 10.29 -9.44 -15.93
C ILE A 109 9.95 -10.87 -15.47
N ILE A 110 8.97 -11.51 -16.09
CA ILE A 110 8.57 -12.89 -15.75
C ILE A 110 9.66 -13.89 -16.15
N ASP A 111 10.33 -13.67 -17.28
CA ASP A 111 11.48 -14.50 -17.67
C ASP A 111 12.67 -14.32 -16.72
N ASP A 112 12.92 -13.11 -16.21
CA ASP A 112 13.98 -12.88 -15.23
C ASP A 112 13.64 -13.47 -13.85
N LEU A 113 12.42 -13.23 -13.35
CA LEU A 113 11.99 -13.61 -12.00
C LEU A 113 11.49 -15.05 -11.88
N GLN A 114 11.17 -15.70 -13.00
CA GLN A 114 10.63 -17.05 -13.06
C GLN A 114 9.42 -17.21 -12.11
N MET A 115 9.38 -18.26 -11.29
CA MET A 115 8.29 -18.55 -10.35
C MET A 115 7.91 -17.36 -9.46
N LEU A 116 8.89 -16.52 -9.09
CA LEU A 116 8.66 -15.42 -8.16
C LEU A 116 7.77 -14.34 -8.79
N GLY A 117 7.91 -14.10 -10.09
CA GLY A 117 7.07 -13.16 -10.82
C GLY A 117 5.59 -13.55 -10.81
N TYR A 118 5.28 -14.85 -10.89
CA TYR A 118 3.90 -15.35 -10.82
C TYR A 118 3.30 -15.26 -9.41
N ARG A 119 4.14 -15.32 -8.37
CA ARG A 119 3.72 -15.21 -6.96
C ARG A 119 3.42 -13.78 -6.53
N ASN A 120 3.71 -12.78 -7.37
CA ASN A 120 3.46 -11.36 -7.11
C ASN A 120 1.96 -10.97 -7.19
N MET A 121 1.09 -11.75 -6.55
CA MET A 121 -0.34 -11.47 -6.38
C MET A 121 -0.56 -10.56 -5.17
N LEU A 122 -0.08 -9.32 -5.27
CA LEU A 122 0.07 -8.40 -4.16
C LEU A 122 -0.47 -7.03 -4.54
N CYS A 123 -1.34 -6.44 -3.71
CA CYS A 123 -1.87 -5.10 -3.94
C CYS A 123 -1.37 -4.11 -2.89
N GLY A 124 -0.68 -3.06 -3.31
CA GLY A 124 -0.24 -1.96 -2.46
C GLY A 124 -1.15 -0.73 -2.53
N MET A 125 -0.84 0.21 -1.65
CA MET A 125 -1.15 1.63 -1.85
C MET A 125 0.19 2.36 -2.00
N HIS A 126 0.33 3.16 -3.05
CA HIS A 126 1.50 4.04 -3.20
C HIS A 126 1.12 5.49 -2.98
N VAL A 127 1.99 6.24 -2.32
CA VAL A 127 1.79 7.66 -2.04
C VAL A 127 2.98 8.45 -2.55
N HIS A 128 2.73 9.36 -3.47
CA HIS A 128 3.69 10.27 -4.05
C HIS A 128 3.58 11.62 -3.37
N VAL A 129 4.69 12.17 -2.87
CA VAL A 129 4.75 13.54 -2.36
C VAL A 129 5.78 14.32 -3.13
N GLU A 130 5.36 15.43 -3.72
CA GLU A 130 6.21 16.30 -4.54
C GLU A 130 7.38 16.88 -3.75
N VAL A 131 8.59 16.64 -4.26
CA VAL A 131 9.86 17.20 -3.80
C VAL A 131 10.72 17.35 -5.05
N PRO A 132 10.79 18.55 -5.68
CA PRO A 132 11.36 18.72 -7.02
C PRO A 132 12.84 18.36 -7.17
N ASP A 133 13.64 18.63 -6.13
CA ASP A 133 15.08 18.39 -6.15
C ASP A 133 15.41 16.92 -5.83
N ILE A 134 16.17 16.27 -6.72
CA ILE A 134 16.50 14.84 -6.59
C ILE A 134 17.49 14.59 -5.45
N ASP A 135 18.44 15.48 -5.18
CA ASP A 135 19.38 15.35 -4.06
C ASP A 135 18.62 15.32 -2.74
N THR A 136 17.62 16.20 -2.62
CA THR A 136 16.71 16.28 -1.49
C THR A 136 15.86 15.00 -1.38
N ARG A 137 15.33 14.46 -2.50
CA ARG A 137 14.61 13.17 -2.47
C ARG A 137 15.48 12.03 -1.95
N VAL A 138 16.71 11.89 -2.44
CA VAL A 138 17.63 10.83 -2.00
C VAL A 138 17.93 10.96 -0.51
N ASN A 139 18.20 12.18 -0.04
CA ASN A 139 18.44 12.44 1.38
C ASN A 139 17.21 12.14 2.26
N LEU A 140 16.01 12.51 1.81
CA LEU A 140 14.77 12.28 2.54
C LEU A 140 14.46 10.80 2.73
N ILE A 141 14.76 9.95 1.73
CA ILE A 141 14.46 8.51 1.81
C ILE A 141 15.11 7.87 3.03
N MET A 142 16.38 8.16 3.31
CA MET A 142 17.02 7.65 4.51
C MET A 142 16.33 8.14 5.78
N ARG A 143 15.98 9.43 5.82
CA ARG A 143 15.45 10.09 7.02
C ARG A 143 14.00 9.72 7.31
N LEU A 144 13.27 9.28 6.28
CA LEU A 144 11.92 8.74 6.33
C LEU A 144 11.89 7.24 6.64
N THR A 145 12.97 6.50 6.32
CA THR A 145 13.07 5.04 6.51
C THR A 145 12.66 4.59 7.92
N PRO A 146 13.07 5.25 9.03
CA PRO A 146 12.62 4.92 10.38
C PRO A 146 11.11 4.77 10.57
N TYR A 147 10.30 5.53 9.84
CA TYR A 147 8.84 5.58 10.02
C TYR A 147 8.08 4.55 9.18
N LEU A 148 8.76 3.85 8.26
CA LEU A 148 8.11 2.85 7.40
C LEU A 148 7.41 1.73 8.17
N PRO A 149 7.94 1.20 9.29
CA PRO A 149 7.24 0.20 10.07
C PRO A 149 5.93 0.70 10.69
N LEU A 150 5.86 1.96 11.12
CA LEU A 150 4.62 2.56 11.63
C LEU A 150 3.57 2.67 10.52
N LEU A 151 3.96 3.20 9.35
CA LEU A 151 3.08 3.29 8.17
C LEU A 151 2.57 1.90 7.74
N LEU A 152 3.45 0.90 7.76
CA LEU A 152 3.07 -0.49 7.50
C LEU A 152 2.07 -1.01 8.54
N ALA A 153 2.37 -0.87 9.83
CA ALA A 153 1.53 -1.34 10.93
C ALA A 153 0.11 -0.76 10.87
N LEU A 154 -0.05 0.49 10.44
CA LEU A 154 -1.34 1.15 10.28
C LEU A 154 -2.11 0.66 9.04
N SER A 155 -1.41 0.16 8.02
CA SER A 155 -1.99 -0.23 6.73
C SER A 155 -2.36 -1.72 6.61
N THR A 156 -1.92 -2.58 7.53
CA THR A 156 -1.97 -4.04 7.33
C THR A 156 -3.34 -4.56 6.92
N SER A 157 -3.39 -5.31 5.82
CA SER A 157 -4.65 -5.86 5.27
C SER A 157 -4.48 -7.22 4.60
N SER A 158 -3.38 -7.92 4.88
CA SER A 158 -3.00 -9.17 4.21
C SER A 158 -2.76 -10.36 5.15
N PRO A 159 -3.71 -10.77 6.02
CA PRO A 159 -3.48 -11.88 6.94
C PRO A 159 -3.60 -13.27 6.32
N PHE A 160 -4.18 -13.39 5.12
CA PHE A 160 -4.43 -14.66 4.44
C PHE A 160 -3.55 -14.87 3.21
N TRP A 161 -3.20 -16.13 2.95
CA TRP A 161 -2.53 -16.56 1.72
C TRP A 161 -3.00 -17.97 1.34
N GLN A 162 -3.44 -18.14 0.09
CA GLN A 162 -3.89 -19.44 -0.46
C GLN A 162 -4.87 -20.21 0.44
N GLY A 163 -5.85 -19.52 1.00
CA GLY A 163 -6.90 -20.10 1.83
C GLY A 163 -6.49 -20.40 3.29
N HIS A 164 -5.34 -19.89 3.74
CA HIS A 164 -4.82 -20.09 5.09
C HIS A 164 -4.56 -18.76 5.79
N LEU A 165 -4.85 -18.72 7.08
CA LEU A 165 -4.35 -17.67 7.95
C LEU A 165 -2.83 -17.85 8.08
N THR A 166 -2.06 -16.84 7.73
CA THR A 166 -0.59 -16.92 7.68
C THR A 166 0.06 -16.79 9.07
N GLY A 167 -0.68 -16.26 10.03
CA GLY A 167 -0.14 -15.81 11.31
C GLY A 167 0.45 -14.39 11.25
N LEU A 168 0.51 -13.74 10.09
CA LEU A 168 0.90 -12.35 9.93
C LEU A 168 -0.34 -11.45 9.77
N CYS A 169 -0.22 -10.17 10.09
CA CYS A 169 -1.20 -9.14 9.75
C CYS A 169 -0.92 -8.56 8.35
N GLY A 170 0.37 -8.39 8.02
CA GLY A 170 0.87 -7.88 6.75
C GLY A 170 1.73 -8.90 5.99
N TYR A 171 1.11 -9.94 5.41
CA TYR A 171 1.84 -10.95 4.62
C TYR A 171 2.34 -10.44 3.28
N ARG A 172 1.74 -9.36 2.72
CA ARG A 172 2.10 -8.81 1.40
C ARG A 172 3.60 -8.65 1.23
N LEU A 173 4.24 -7.95 2.17
CA LEU A 173 5.68 -7.69 2.08
C LEU A 173 6.53 -8.94 2.32
N ALA A 174 6.03 -9.94 3.06
CA ALA A 174 6.77 -11.20 3.24
C ALA A 174 6.83 -12.00 1.93
N ALA A 175 5.73 -11.99 1.16
CA ALA A 175 5.73 -12.53 -0.20
C ALA A 175 6.54 -11.67 -1.17
N TYR A 176 6.51 -10.34 -1.03
CA TYR A 176 7.26 -9.43 -1.89
C TYR A 176 8.77 -9.52 -1.70
N ASP A 177 9.23 -9.78 -0.47
CA ASP A 177 10.65 -9.92 -0.11
C ASP A 177 11.34 -11.13 -0.78
N GLU A 178 10.58 -12.03 -1.45
CA GLU A 178 11.17 -13.06 -2.32
C GLU A 178 11.84 -12.44 -3.57
N LEU A 179 11.39 -11.26 -4.01
CA LEU A 179 11.92 -10.58 -5.18
C LEU A 179 13.24 -9.88 -4.86
N PRO A 180 14.22 -9.88 -5.79
CA PRO A 180 15.46 -9.14 -5.61
C PRO A 180 15.19 -7.63 -5.57
N ARG A 181 16.06 -6.88 -4.88
CA ARG A 181 16.04 -5.39 -4.83
C ARG A 181 14.72 -4.82 -4.26
N THR A 182 14.10 -5.56 -3.35
CA THR A 182 12.96 -5.12 -2.54
C THR A 182 13.41 -4.78 -1.11
N GLY A 183 12.47 -4.41 -0.24
CA GLY A 183 12.74 -4.14 1.17
C GLY A 183 13.07 -2.68 1.46
N LEU A 184 13.83 -2.45 2.53
CA LEU A 184 14.19 -1.09 2.94
C LEU A 184 15.22 -0.48 1.99
N PRO A 185 15.15 0.85 1.73
CA PRO A 185 16.14 1.54 0.92
C PRO A 185 17.55 1.36 1.45
N GLU A 186 18.54 1.46 0.57
CA GLU A 186 19.94 1.51 0.96
C GLU A 186 20.32 2.86 1.57
N LEU A 187 21.44 2.90 2.32
CA LEU A 187 21.87 4.07 3.09
C LEU A 187 22.63 5.12 2.26
N PHE A 188 22.06 5.52 1.12
CA PHE A 188 22.63 6.53 0.25
C PHE A 188 22.39 7.93 0.82
N ARG A 189 23.48 8.70 1.00
CA ARG A 189 23.44 10.04 1.60
C ARG A 189 23.36 11.14 0.56
N THR A 190 23.85 10.86 -0.64
CA THR A 190 23.90 11.79 -1.75
C THR A 190 23.30 11.16 -3.00
N LYS A 191 22.88 12.00 -3.96
CA LYS A 191 22.50 11.51 -5.29
C LYS A 191 23.66 10.80 -5.99
N GLN A 192 24.90 11.23 -5.76
CA GLN A 192 26.07 10.55 -6.31
C GLN A 192 26.12 9.08 -5.85
N ASP A 193 25.91 8.79 -4.57
CA ASP A 193 25.87 7.40 -4.06
C ASP A 193 24.81 6.57 -4.78
N TYR A 194 23.63 7.16 -4.99
CA TYR A 194 22.51 6.52 -5.69
C TYR A 194 22.82 6.30 -7.19
N ASP A 195 23.37 7.32 -7.85
CA ASP A 195 23.75 7.24 -9.27
C ASP A 195 24.84 6.19 -9.50
N GLU A 196 25.86 6.14 -8.63
CA GLU A 196 26.93 5.14 -8.71
C GLU A 196 26.37 3.72 -8.60
N PHE A 197 25.45 3.48 -7.66
CA PHE A 197 24.76 2.19 -7.52
C PHE A 197 23.96 1.82 -8.78
N VAL A 198 23.11 2.72 -9.27
CA VAL A 198 22.29 2.47 -10.47
C VAL A 198 23.18 2.26 -11.69
N ALA A 199 24.20 3.10 -11.88
CA ALA A 199 25.13 3.01 -13.00
C ALA A 199 25.91 1.69 -12.98
N ALA A 200 26.36 1.23 -11.82
CA ALA A 200 27.05 -0.05 -11.69
C ALA A 200 26.16 -1.24 -12.11
N LEU A 201 24.90 -1.27 -11.65
CA LEU A 201 23.96 -2.34 -12.01
C LEU A 201 23.57 -2.30 -13.50
N ALA A 202 23.37 -1.10 -14.06
CA ALA A 202 23.05 -0.91 -15.46
C ALA A 202 24.25 -1.27 -16.37
N TRP A 203 25.45 -0.85 -16.00
CA TRP A 203 26.69 -1.17 -16.72
C TRP A 203 26.95 -2.68 -16.75
N ALA A 204 26.72 -3.36 -15.63
CA ALA A 204 26.81 -4.81 -15.52
C ALA A 204 25.65 -5.56 -16.22
N LYS A 205 24.67 -4.84 -16.81
CA LYS A 205 23.45 -5.38 -17.43
C LYS A 205 22.61 -6.25 -16.50
N ILE A 206 22.69 -5.99 -15.19
CA ILE A 206 21.87 -6.65 -14.17
C ILE A 206 20.43 -6.11 -14.23
N ILE A 207 20.27 -4.82 -14.51
CA ILE A 207 18.99 -4.15 -14.75
C ILE A 207 19.14 -3.15 -15.89
N PRO A 208 18.07 -2.81 -16.63
CA PRO A 208 18.16 -1.78 -17.67
C PRO A 208 18.25 -0.36 -17.09
N ASP A 209 17.54 -0.11 -15.98
CA ASP A 209 17.45 1.19 -15.31
C ASP A 209 16.92 1.03 -13.87
N ALA A 210 16.85 2.15 -13.14
CA ALA A 210 16.42 2.18 -11.75
C ALA A 210 14.95 1.77 -11.49
N SER A 211 14.11 1.63 -12.52
CA SER A 211 12.72 1.18 -12.35
C SER A 211 12.60 -0.30 -11.96
N TYR A 212 13.72 -1.03 -11.93
CA TYR A 212 13.86 -2.40 -11.42
C TYR A 212 14.34 -2.46 -9.96
N ILE A 213 14.34 -1.30 -9.28
CA ILE A 213 14.55 -1.18 -7.83
C ILE A 213 13.19 -0.95 -7.18
N TRP A 214 12.79 -1.86 -6.30
CA TRP A 214 11.43 -1.96 -5.75
C TRP A 214 11.40 -1.80 -4.24
N TRP A 215 12.16 -0.83 -3.74
CA TRP A 215 12.19 -0.52 -2.31
C TRP A 215 10.84 -0.03 -1.79
N ALA A 216 10.63 -0.20 -0.49
CA ALA A 216 9.46 0.23 0.27
C ALA A 216 9.30 1.78 0.30
N LEU A 217 10.33 2.52 -0.06
CA LEU A 217 10.35 3.97 -0.25
C LEU A 217 11.40 4.29 -1.33
N ARG A 218 11.09 5.15 -2.30
CA ARG A 218 12.06 5.44 -3.38
C ARG A 218 11.99 6.87 -3.91
N PRO A 219 13.03 7.35 -4.59
CA PRO A 219 12.95 8.59 -5.33
C PRO A 219 12.30 8.25 -6.66
N SER A 220 11.12 8.80 -6.92
CA SER A 220 10.55 8.62 -8.26
C SER A 220 11.40 9.39 -9.27
N LEU A 221 11.68 8.73 -10.39
CA LEU A 221 12.43 9.32 -11.52
C LEU A 221 11.48 9.85 -12.58
N SER A 222 10.32 9.20 -12.76
CA SER A 222 9.29 9.61 -13.70
C SER A 222 8.47 10.79 -13.17
N ASN A 223 8.33 10.90 -11.84
CA ASN A 223 7.64 11.98 -11.16
C ASN A 223 8.61 12.63 -10.15
N PRO A 224 8.60 13.96 -9.97
CA PRO A 224 9.47 14.66 -9.03
C PRO A 224 9.00 14.46 -7.57
N THR A 225 8.92 13.22 -7.11
CA THR A 225 8.24 12.84 -5.85
C THR A 225 9.04 11.82 -5.06
N VAL A 226 8.95 11.87 -3.73
CA VAL A 226 9.27 10.71 -2.88
C VAL A 226 8.05 9.79 -2.87
N GLU A 227 8.26 8.51 -3.14
CA GLU A 227 7.21 7.52 -3.34
C GLU A 227 7.23 6.46 -2.23
N LEU A 228 6.19 6.44 -1.40
CA LEU A 228 5.92 5.42 -0.39
C LEU A 228 5.32 4.17 -1.04
N ARG A 229 5.87 2.99 -0.77
CA ARG A 229 5.42 1.70 -1.33
C ARG A 229 5.23 0.60 -0.28
N VAL A 230 5.51 0.91 0.98
CA VAL A 230 5.43 -0.03 2.09
C VAL A 230 4.00 -0.45 2.42
N ALA A 231 3.02 0.42 2.20
CA ALA A 231 1.65 0.22 2.67
C ALA A 231 0.93 -0.90 1.88
N ASP A 232 0.17 -1.72 2.59
CA ASP A 232 -0.82 -2.59 1.95
C ASP A 232 -1.95 -1.73 1.36
N SER A 233 -2.63 -2.25 0.34
CA SER A 233 -3.89 -1.66 -0.13
C SER A 233 -4.91 -1.60 1.02
N CYS A 234 -5.44 -0.42 1.28
CA CYS A 234 -6.29 -0.15 2.45
C CYS A 234 -7.76 -0.42 2.12
N THR A 235 -8.39 -1.36 2.85
CA THR A 235 -9.81 -1.71 2.67
C THR A 235 -10.73 -0.49 2.73
N ARG A 236 -10.54 0.37 3.74
CA ARG A 236 -11.31 1.61 3.90
C ARG A 236 -10.55 2.80 3.31
N LEU A 237 -11.29 3.68 2.64
CA LEU A 237 -10.72 4.91 2.09
C LEU A 237 -10.20 5.85 3.18
N ASP A 238 -10.90 5.95 4.31
CA ASP A 238 -10.48 6.82 5.41
C ASP A 238 -9.08 6.43 5.93
N ASP A 239 -8.79 5.12 6.00
CA ASP A 239 -7.48 4.61 6.40
C ASP A 239 -6.40 5.02 5.38
N ALA A 240 -6.68 4.82 4.08
CA ALA A 240 -5.79 5.19 2.98
C ALA A 240 -5.40 6.68 3.02
N VAL A 241 -6.41 7.55 3.13
CA VAL A 241 -6.22 9.01 3.16
C VAL A 241 -5.47 9.45 4.42
N ALA A 242 -5.78 8.87 5.58
CA ALA A 242 -5.09 9.19 6.82
C ALA A 242 -3.60 8.83 6.78
N ILE A 243 -3.27 7.65 6.25
CA ILE A 243 -1.88 7.18 6.09
C ILE A 243 -1.12 8.05 5.07
N ALA A 244 -1.76 8.41 3.95
CA ALA A 244 -1.17 9.33 2.98
C ALA A 244 -0.94 10.73 3.57
N ALA A 245 -1.87 11.24 4.39
CA ALA A 245 -1.72 12.50 5.08
C ALA A 245 -0.53 12.48 6.06
N LEU A 246 -0.37 11.40 6.83
CA LEU A 246 0.78 11.20 7.72
C LEU A 246 2.10 11.24 6.95
N PHE A 247 2.19 10.49 5.85
CA PHE A 247 3.38 10.48 5.01
C PHE A 247 3.69 11.86 4.41
N ARG A 248 2.67 12.56 3.91
CA ARG A 248 2.80 13.91 3.37
C ARG A 248 3.34 14.90 4.41
N CYS A 249 2.85 14.84 5.65
CA CYS A 249 3.33 15.70 6.73
C CYS A 249 4.76 15.34 7.15
N LEU A 250 5.11 14.05 7.25
CA LEU A 250 6.48 13.60 7.52
C LEU A 250 7.48 14.08 6.46
N VAL A 251 7.09 14.05 5.18
CA VAL A 251 7.94 14.55 4.08
C VAL A 251 8.21 16.04 4.26
N ARG A 252 7.18 16.86 4.50
CA ARG A 252 7.38 18.30 4.76
C ARG A 252 8.24 18.54 5.99
N ALA A 253 7.97 17.85 7.10
CA ALA A 253 8.68 18.04 8.37
C ALA A 253 10.20 17.84 8.19
N LEU A 254 10.58 16.76 7.52
CA LEU A 254 11.98 16.42 7.27
C LEU A 254 12.62 17.26 6.17
N ASP A 255 11.87 17.70 5.16
CA ASP A 255 12.39 18.57 4.12
C ASP A 255 12.74 19.96 4.67
N ARG A 256 11.89 20.47 5.56
CA ARG A 256 12.02 21.83 6.13
C ARG A 256 13.23 21.99 7.05
N ASP A 257 13.68 20.93 7.72
CA ASP A 257 14.92 20.93 8.50
C ASP A 257 15.76 19.70 8.17
N ARG A 258 16.86 19.90 7.44
CA ARG A 258 17.80 18.84 7.03
C ARG A 258 18.56 18.20 8.19
N ALA A 259 18.60 18.82 9.38
CA ALA A 259 19.31 18.29 10.55
C ALA A 259 18.57 17.12 11.20
N LEU A 260 17.24 17.07 11.09
CA LEU A 260 16.42 16.03 11.71
C LEU A 260 16.78 14.65 11.16
N ASN A 261 16.89 13.64 12.01
CA ASN A 261 17.17 12.24 11.61
C ASN A 261 18.48 12.03 10.82
N THR A 262 19.41 12.98 10.83
CA THR A 262 20.74 12.85 10.19
C THR A 262 21.58 11.72 10.80
N GLY A 263 21.30 11.36 12.05
CA GLY A 263 21.92 10.24 12.76
C GLY A 263 21.44 8.85 12.33
N PHE A 264 20.51 8.74 11.38
CA PHE A 264 20.09 7.42 10.88
C PHE A 264 21.25 6.68 10.22
N ASP A 265 21.60 5.53 10.79
CA ASP A 265 22.80 4.77 10.46
C ASP A 265 22.48 3.29 10.21
N ARG A 266 23.53 2.48 10.07
CA ARG A 266 23.42 1.02 9.87
C ARG A 266 22.66 0.31 10.99
N VAL A 267 22.81 0.76 12.23
CA VAL A 267 22.09 0.19 13.39
C VAL A 267 20.61 0.58 13.32
N GLY A 268 20.32 1.84 13.00
CA GLY A 268 18.97 2.33 12.74
C GLY A 268 18.27 1.55 11.63
N ARG A 269 18.95 1.26 10.53
CA ARG A 269 18.40 0.45 9.45
C ARG A 269 18.12 -0.99 9.88
N ALA A 270 19.04 -1.63 10.60
CA ALA A 270 18.83 -2.98 11.12
C ALA A 270 17.62 -3.04 12.07
N ILE A 271 17.47 -2.06 12.95
CA ILE A 271 16.31 -1.93 13.83
C ILE A 271 15.03 -1.67 13.04
N THR A 272 15.08 -0.84 12.01
CA THR A 272 13.93 -0.59 11.14
C THR A 272 13.48 -1.88 10.43
N GLN A 273 14.44 -2.72 10.03
CA GLN A 273 14.15 -4.02 9.43
C GLN A 273 13.45 -4.97 10.43
N GLU A 274 13.88 -4.99 11.69
CA GLU A 274 13.22 -5.77 12.74
C GLU A 274 11.81 -5.22 13.06
N ASN A 275 11.68 -3.89 13.17
CA ASN A 275 10.40 -3.24 13.36
C ASN A 275 9.44 -3.52 12.18
N LYS A 276 9.94 -3.57 10.94
CA LYS A 276 9.14 -3.96 9.76
C LYS A 276 8.59 -5.37 9.95
N TRP A 277 9.41 -6.33 10.37
CA TRP A 277 8.95 -7.69 10.66
C TRP A 277 7.89 -7.71 11.78
N HIS A 278 8.10 -6.96 12.85
CA HIS A 278 7.13 -6.82 13.94
C HIS A 278 5.79 -6.23 13.48
N ALA A 279 5.82 -5.20 12.62
CA ALA A 279 4.63 -4.64 11.99
C ALA A 279 3.93 -5.69 11.10
N GLN A 280 4.67 -6.47 10.31
CA GLN A 280 4.08 -7.54 9.50
C GLN A 280 3.42 -8.62 10.36
N ARG A 281 4.05 -9.02 11.47
CA ARG A 281 3.57 -10.12 12.30
C ARG A 281 2.40 -9.72 13.21
N TYR A 282 2.47 -8.54 13.83
CA TYR A 282 1.56 -8.14 14.90
C TYR A 282 0.77 -6.86 14.60
N GLY A 283 1.02 -6.20 13.47
CA GLY A 283 0.32 -4.97 13.10
C GLY A 283 0.47 -3.88 14.17
N ILE A 284 -0.64 -3.22 14.50
CA ILE A 284 -0.68 -2.19 15.55
C ILE A 284 -0.49 -2.73 16.98
N ALA A 285 -0.60 -4.04 17.18
CA ALA A 285 -0.41 -4.67 18.49
C ALA A 285 1.07 -5.00 18.78
N ALA A 286 1.98 -4.68 17.86
CA ALA A 286 3.39 -4.95 18.03
C ALA A 286 4.04 -4.05 19.10
N THR A 287 5.07 -4.60 19.74
CA THR A 287 6.10 -3.81 20.40
C THR A 287 7.20 -3.53 19.39
N PHE A 288 7.58 -2.27 19.26
CA PHE A 288 8.67 -1.79 18.41
C PHE A 288 9.86 -1.36 19.26
N VAL A 289 11.02 -1.24 18.62
CA VAL A 289 12.15 -0.50 19.18
C VAL A 289 12.06 0.94 18.66
N ASP A 290 12.05 1.91 19.56
CA ASP A 290 12.08 3.32 19.20
C ASP A 290 13.28 3.60 18.27
N PRO A 291 13.07 4.18 17.08
CA PRO A 291 14.11 4.34 16.08
C PRO A 291 15.27 5.25 16.53
N PHE A 292 15.07 6.08 17.57
CA PHE A 292 16.05 7.03 18.07
C PHE A 292 16.46 6.72 19.51
N ALA A 293 15.50 6.52 20.41
CA ALA A 293 15.76 6.26 21.84
C ALA A 293 16.18 4.82 22.13
N ARG A 294 15.97 3.88 21.20
CA ARG A 294 16.29 2.44 21.33
C ARG A 294 15.59 1.73 22.51
N SER A 295 14.46 2.27 22.95
CA SER A 295 13.61 1.70 24.00
C SER A 295 12.38 1.00 23.41
N PRO A 296 11.67 0.15 24.18
CA PRO A 296 10.39 -0.41 23.75
C PRO A 296 9.34 0.68 23.48
N LEU A 297 8.58 0.54 22.40
CA LEU A 297 7.60 1.52 21.95
C LEU A 297 6.34 0.81 21.40
N THR A 298 5.15 1.26 21.77
CA THR A 298 3.88 0.74 21.21
C THR A 298 3.47 1.55 19.99
N ALA A 299 2.62 1.00 19.11
CA ALA A 299 2.11 1.75 17.95
C ALA A 299 1.43 3.07 18.34
N LYS A 300 0.67 3.08 19.46
CA LYS A 300 0.02 4.30 19.97
C LYS A 300 1.02 5.34 20.43
N ALA A 301 1.99 4.94 21.26
CA ALA A 301 3.02 5.86 21.73
C ALA A 301 3.89 6.38 20.58
N TRP A 302 4.19 5.54 19.60
CA TRP A 302 4.91 5.96 18.40
C TRP A 302 4.10 6.96 17.58
N LEU A 303 2.81 6.69 17.35
CA LEU A 303 1.94 7.62 16.65
C LEU A 303 1.89 8.97 17.38
N ASP A 304 1.70 8.98 18.70
CA ASP A 304 1.63 10.23 19.48
C ASP A 304 2.91 11.06 19.34
N GLN A 305 4.07 10.44 19.50
CA GLN A 305 5.36 11.13 19.30
C GLN A 305 5.51 11.68 17.89
N VAL A 306 5.06 10.94 16.88
CA VAL A 306 5.10 11.40 15.49
C VAL A 306 4.15 12.58 15.28
N LEU A 307 2.92 12.52 15.82
CA LEU A 307 1.94 13.60 15.70
C LEU A 307 2.43 14.89 16.36
N ASP A 308 3.05 14.80 17.54
CA ASP A 308 3.70 15.93 18.20
C ASP A 308 4.83 16.51 17.33
N PHE A 309 5.64 15.63 16.73
CA PHE A 309 6.74 16.01 15.84
C PHE A 309 6.27 16.74 14.58
N ILE A 310 5.16 16.33 13.97
CA ILE A 310 4.65 16.92 12.71
C ILE A 310 3.55 17.97 12.91
N ALA A 311 3.29 18.43 14.14
CA ALA A 311 2.13 19.29 14.44
C ALA A 311 2.07 20.55 13.55
N GLU A 312 3.21 21.22 13.32
CA GLU A 312 3.30 22.39 12.44
C GLU A 312 2.96 22.03 10.97
N ASP A 313 3.35 20.84 10.52
CA ASP A 313 3.12 20.35 9.17
C ASP A 313 1.65 19.99 8.93
N VAL A 314 0.99 19.45 9.96
CA VAL A 314 -0.45 19.17 9.93
C VAL A 314 -1.24 20.45 9.70
N ASP A 315 -0.91 21.52 10.43
CA ASP A 315 -1.55 22.83 10.29
C ASP A 315 -1.22 23.46 8.92
N ALA A 316 0.05 23.45 8.53
CA ALA A 316 0.50 24.05 7.27
C ALA A 316 -0.09 23.38 6.02
N LEU A 317 -0.40 22.08 6.08
CA LEU A 317 -0.96 21.30 4.97
C LEU A 317 -2.49 21.09 5.07
N GLY A 318 -3.11 21.54 6.16
CA GLY A 318 -4.55 21.38 6.41
C GLY A 318 -4.97 19.92 6.60
N CYS A 319 -4.11 19.08 7.18
CA CYS A 319 -4.32 17.62 7.29
C CYS A 319 -5.00 17.18 8.60
N ALA A 320 -5.39 18.11 9.49
CA ALA A 320 -5.85 17.80 10.84
C ALA A 320 -7.02 16.80 10.89
N ALA A 321 -7.98 16.91 9.96
CA ALA A 321 -9.14 16.02 9.91
C ALA A 321 -8.74 14.57 9.55
N ASP A 322 -7.86 14.40 8.57
CA ASP A 322 -7.39 13.09 8.11
C ASP A 322 -6.46 12.44 9.14
N ILE A 323 -5.57 13.23 9.76
CA ILE A 323 -4.66 12.77 10.82
C ILE A 323 -5.42 12.24 12.04
N LYS A 324 -6.54 12.86 12.40
CA LYS A 324 -7.37 12.42 13.53
C LYS A 324 -7.81 10.95 13.37
N HIS A 325 -8.05 10.50 12.14
CA HIS A 325 -8.49 9.14 11.85
C HIS A 325 -7.44 8.06 12.17
N LEU A 326 -6.15 8.41 12.24
CA LEU A 326 -5.09 7.48 12.65
C LEU A 326 -5.32 6.92 14.06
N ASN A 327 -5.90 7.72 14.97
CA ASN A 327 -6.28 7.25 16.30
C ASN A 327 -7.39 6.20 16.24
N THR A 328 -8.30 6.28 15.26
CA THR A 328 -9.32 5.26 15.01
C THR A 328 -8.68 3.94 14.61
N ILE A 329 -7.67 3.98 13.72
CA ILE A 329 -6.95 2.77 13.28
C ILE A 329 -6.31 2.08 14.49
N VAL A 330 -5.54 2.84 15.30
CA VAL A 330 -4.86 2.27 16.48
C VAL A 330 -5.84 1.79 17.55
N ALA A 331 -6.99 2.45 17.72
CA ALA A 331 -7.99 2.06 18.72
C ALA A 331 -8.85 0.85 18.29
N GLN A 332 -9.15 0.72 16.99
CA GLN A 332 -10.13 -0.25 16.50
C GLN A 332 -9.53 -1.39 15.67
N GLY A 333 -8.23 -1.35 15.39
CA GLY A 333 -7.59 -2.30 14.48
C GLY A 333 -7.65 -1.88 13.02
N THR A 334 -6.68 -2.42 12.29
CA THR A 334 -6.53 -2.32 10.85
C THR A 334 -7.52 -3.24 10.12
N SER A 335 -7.44 -3.28 8.79
CA SER A 335 -8.19 -4.27 8.04
C SER A 335 -7.79 -5.70 8.42
N ALA A 336 -6.51 -5.99 8.67
CA ALA A 336 -6.07 -7.34 9.02
C ALA A 336 -6.76 -7.83 10.31
N ASP A 337 -6.82 -6.99 11.33
CA ASP A 337 -7.48 -7.31 12.60
C ASP A 337 -8.96 -7.68 12.41
N ARG A 338 -9.67 -6.90 11.59
CA ARG A 338 -11.08 -7.16 11.26
C ARG A 338 -11.27 -8.43 10.45
N GLN A 339 -10.41 -8.69 9.46
CA GLN A 339 -10.45 -9.93 8.68
C GLN A 339 -10.23 -11.17 9.57
N ILE A 340 -9.27 -11.10 10.50
CA ILE A 340 -8.98 -12.18 11.47
C ILE A 340 -10.16 -12.39 12.42
N ASP A 341 -10.75 -11.32 12.95
CA ASP A 341 -11.89 -11.38 13.86
C ASP A 341 -13.13 -12.01 13.19
N ILE A 342 -13.47 -11.57 11.97
CA ILE A 342 -14.56 -12.14 11.17
C ILE A 342 -14.33 -13.63 10.94
N TYR A 343 -13.14 -14.02 10.50
CA TYR A 343 -12.79 -15.41 10.26
C TYR A 343 -12.89 -16.26 11.54
N THR A 344 -12.36 -15.76 12.65
CA THR A 344 -12.32 -16.48 13.93
C THR A 344 -13.73 -16.66 14.49
N LYS A 345 -14.58 -15.63 14.45
CA LYS A 345 -15.98 -15.72 14.84
C LYS A 345 -16.76 -16.70 13.96
N ALA A 346 -16.54 -16.66 12.64
CA ALA A 346 -17.15 -17.63 11.73
C ALA A 346 -16.71 -19.07 12.05
N GLN A 347 -15.42 -19.31 12.31
CA GLN A 347 -14.92 -20.63 12.74
C GLN A 347 -15.54 -21.08 14.07
N ALA A 348 -15.67 -20.18 15.05
CA ALA A 348 -16.26 -20.48 16.36
C ALA A 348 -17.74 -20.90 16.27
N THR A 349 -18.47 -20.45 15.26
CA THR A 349 -19.86 -20.89 14.99
C THR A 349 -19.95 -22.21 14.20
N GLY A 350 -18.82 -22.87 13.95
CA GLY A 350 -18.77 -24.15 13.24
C GLY A 350 -18.73 -24.04 11.71
N ARG A 351 -18.59 -22.83 11.14
CA ARG A 351 -18.44 -22.68 9.68
C ARG A 351 -17.13 -23.32 9.21
N ARG A 352 -17.18 -23.99 8.06
CA ARG A 352 -15.97 -24.53 7.43
C ARG A 352 -15.04 -23.41 6.98
N ARG A 353 -13.73 -23.68 6.98
CA ARG A 353 -12.67 -22.71 6.64
C ARG A 353 -12.96 -21.88 5.40
N LEU A 354 -13.26 -22.52 4.27
CA LEU A 354 -13.48 -21.80 3.01
C LEU A 354 -14.70 -20.89 3.07
N THR A 355 -15.76 -21.29 3.77
CA THR A 355 -16.97 -20.46 3.98
C THR A 355 -16.68 -19.28 4.92
N ALA A 356 -15.88 -19.48 5.97
CA ALA A 356 -15.45 -18.37 6.82
C ALA A 356 -14.60 -17.36 6.04
N ILE A 357 -13.77 -17.80 5.09
CA ILE A 357 -13.00 -16.91 4.21
C ILE A 357 -13.91 -16.15 3.25
N THR A 358 -15.01 -16.74 2.76
CA THR A 358 -15.96 -15.98 1.93
C THR A 358 -16.61 -14.84 2.70
N ASP A 359 -16.87 -14.99 4.01
CA ASP A 359 -17.37 -13.90 4.85
C ASP A 359 -16.38 -12.74 4.94
N VAL A 360 -15.07 -13.05 5.03
CA VAL A 360 -14.00 -12.04 4.99
C VAL A 360 -14.00 -11.30 3.66
N ILE A 361 -14.08 -12.02 2.54
CA ILE A 361 -14.06 -11.43 1.19
C ILE A 361 -15.29 -10.53 0.99
N ASP A 362 -16.47 -10.98 1.41
CA ASP A 362 -17.70 -10.19 1.28
C ASP A 362 -17.63 -8.90 2.14
N TRP A 363 -17.03 -8.96 3.34
CA TRP A 363 -16.78 -7.77 4.16
C TRP A 363 -15.80 -6.79 3.50
N VAL A 364 -14.64 -7.27 3.03
CA VAL A 364 -13.64 -6.42 2.34
C VAL A 364 -14.28 -5.76 1.12
N ALA A 365 -15.04 -6.51 0.34
CA ALA A 365 -15.71 -5.98 -0.85
C ALA A 365 -16.74 -4.90 -0.49
N ALA A 366 -17.53 -5.10 0.57
CA ALA A 366 -18.51 -4.10 1.01
C ALA A 366 -17.85 -2.78 1.46
N GLU A 367 -16.77 -2.87 2.23
CA GLU A 367 -16.03 -1.70 2.74
C GLU A 367 -15.24 -0.99 1.63
N THR A 368 -14.76 -1.73 0.62
CA THR A 368 -14.04 -1.17 -0.54
C THR A 368 -14.91 -0.22 -1.35
N GLN A 369 -16.19 -0.52 -1.50
CA GLN A 369 -17.10 0.14 -2.47
C GLN A 369 -17.57 1.54 -2.06
N ILE A 370 -17.30 2.00 -0.83
CA ILE A 370 -17.75 3.30 -0.29
C ILE A 370 -19.22 3.56 -0.67
N LEU A 371 -20.09 2.62 -0.31
CA LEU A 371 -21.51 2.82 -0.41
C LEU A 371 -21.88 3.86 0.66
N GLY A 372 -22.28 5.06 0.22
CA GLY A 372 -23.10 5.91 1.09
C GLY A 372 -24.39 5.17 1.47
N PRO A 373 -25.22 5.73 2.38
CA PRO A 373 -26.53 5.14 2.63
C PRO A 373 -27.23 4.94 1.29
N ALA A 374 -27.78 3.74 1.07
CA ALA A 374 -28.63 3.48 -0.08
C ALA A 374 -29.60 4.66 -0.22
N LEU A 375 -29.59 5.32 -1.38
CA LEU A 375 -30.68 6.21 -1.74
C LEU A 375 -31.96 5.41 -1.48
N GLY A 376 -32.74 5.89 -0.51
CA GLY A 376 -33.88 5.17 0.02
C GLY A 376 -34.87 4.80 -1.07
N PRO A 377 -35.81 3.88 -0.79
CA PRO A 377 -36.74 3.38 -1.79
C PRO A 377 -37.46 4.55 -2.45
N ALA A 378 -37.53 4.52 -3.78
CA ALA A 378 -38.40 5.39 -4.54
C ALA A 378 -39.80 5.31 -3.91
N ARG A 379 -40.24 6.43 -3.33
CA ARG A 379 -41.64 6.55 -2.92
C ARG A 379 -42.50 6.58 -4.19
N PRO A 380 -43.73 6.02 -4.11
CA PRO A 380 -44.57 5.68 -5.25
C PRO A 380 -44.87 6.87 -6.16
#